data_AF-A0A318SJZ0-F1
#
_entry.id   AF-A0A318SJZ0-F1
#
_cell.length_a   1.000
_cell.length_b   1.000
_cell.length_c   1.000
_cell.angle_alpha   90.00
_cell.angle_beta   90.00
_cell.angle_gamma   90.00
#
_symmetry.space_group_name_H-M   'P 1'
#
loop_
_entity.id
_entity.type
_entity.pdbx_description
1 polymer ?
#
loop_
_entity_poly.entity_id
_entity_poly.type
_entity_poly.pdbx_seq_one_letter_code
_entity_poly.pdbx_strand_id
1 'polypeptide(L)'
;MTTAPVSPRSDADRPMLRDFRLRVRWAEVDMQKIVFNAHYLMYLDTAMAEYWRALALPYEASMQALGGDLYVKKATLEYHASARSDDLLEVALRCTRVGTSSIVFEGAVFRGDRLLVSGELVYVFADPASQTARPVPDALRAVLADFEARRPVTALRTGGWDTLGEAAGRVRTAVFVEEQGIAAEEEWDAEDATAVHAVVFNRVGAPVATGRLLRHAPGVGRIGRMAVDRLLRGGALGRAVLDALVEQSRLRGDAAVVLNSQRSAERFYARAGFAPFGEPFDEVGIPHIAMRLDFGPPIQMSSASA
;
A
#
# COMPACT_ATOMS: atom_id res chain seq x y z
N MET A 1 25.63 12.72 -39.20
CA MET A 1 24.97 13.45 -38.10
C MET A 1 24.91 12.50 -36.93
N THR A 2 25.89 12.61 -36.03
CA THR A 2 26.02 11.72 -34.87
C THR A 2 25.15 12.27 -33.75
N THR A 3 24.06 11.58 -33.43
CA THR A 3 23.21 11.88 -32.29
C THR A 3 24.01 11.69 -31.00
N ALA A 4 24.22 12.78 -30.27
CA ALA A 4 24.83 12.72 -28.94
C ALA A 4 23.96 11.86 -28.01
N PRO A 5 24.56 11.06 -27.11
CA PRO A 5 23.82 10.32 -26.11
C PRO A 5 23.12 11.31 -25.16
N VAL A 6 21.82 11.13 -24.98
CA VAL A 6 21.03 11.87 -23.99
C VAL A 6 21.59 11.52 -22.61
N SER A 7 22.21 12.49 -21.95
CA SER A 7 22.64 12.35 -20.55
C SER A 7 21.45 11.90 -19.69
N PRO A 8 21.66 10.98 -18.73
CA PRO A 8 20.59 10.61 -17.80
C PRO A 8 20.10 11.88 -17.09
N ARG A 9 18.78 12.10 -17.12
CA ARG A 9 18.14 13.21 -16.40
C ARG A 9 18.55 13.14 -14.94
N SER A 10 18.88 14.29 -14.35
CA SER A 10 19.23 14.38 -12.94
C SER A 10 18.05 13.95 -12.07
N ASP A 11 18.27 13.45 -10.85
CA ASP A 11 17.18 13.13 -9.92
C ASP A 11 16.27 14.35 -9.63
N ALA A 12 16.79 15.57 -9.82
CA ALA A 12 16.03 16.81 -9.69
C ALA A 12 14.93 16.98 -10.76
N ASP A 13 15.07 16.36 -11.94
CA ASP A 13 14.12 16.43 -13.05
C ASP A 13 13.01 15.36 -13.00
N ARG A 14 13.01 14.48 -11.99
CA ARG A 14 11.94 13.49 -11.84
C ARG A 14 10.66 14.17 -11.35
N PRO A 15 9.51 13.93 -12.01
CA PRO A 15 8.24 14.49 -11.57
C PRO A 15 7.87 13.91 -10.20
N MET A 16 7.52 14.80 -9.28
CA MET A 16 7.00 14.43 -7.96
C MET A 16 5.71 13.63 -8.11
N LEU A 17 5.53 12.63 -7.25
CA LEU A 17 4.30 11.86 -7.19
C LEU A 17 3.18 12.74 -6.62
N ARG A 18 2.11 12.93 -7.40
CA ARG A 18 0.91 13.72 -7.03
C ARG A 18 -0.17 12.81 -6.45
N ASP A 19 0.22 12.03 -5.44
CA ASP A 19 -0.59 10.90 -4.98
C ASP A 19 -1.65 11.31 -3.96
N PHE A 20 -1.60 12.55 -3.46
CA PHE A 20 -2.61 13.08 -2.55
C PHE A 20 -3.43 14.19 -3.21
N ARG A 21 -4.76 14.04 -3.16
CA ARG A 21 -5.72 15.03 -3.64
C ARG A 21 -6.64 15.46 -2.50
N LEU A 22 -6.86 16.75 -2.38
CA LEU A 22 -7.78 17.30 -1.40
C LEU A 22 -8.60 18.43 -2.01
N ARG A 23 -9.81 18.61 -1.48
CA ARG A 23 -10.63 19.78 -1.79
C ARG A 23 -10.54 20.76 -0.65
N VAL A 24 -10.21 22.01 -0.97
CA VAL A 24 -10.11 23.08 0.03
C VAL A 24 -11.43 23.23 0.75
N ARG A 25 -11.39 23.17 2.08
CA ARG A 25 -12.57 23.24 2.94
C ARG A 25 -12.88 24.67 3.30
N TRP A 26 -14.14 24.97 3.56
CA TRP A 26 -14.57 26.32 3.94
C TRP A 26 -13.84 26.86 5.16
N ALA A 27 -13.57 26.01 6.16
CA ALA A 27 -12.86 26.35 7.39
C ALA A 27 -11.38 26.72 7.18
N GLU A 28 -10.82 26.47 5.99
CA GLU A 28 -9.40 26.72 5.69
C GLU A 28 -9.18 28.08 5.02
N VAL A 29 -10.25 28.82 4.72
CA VAL A 29 -10.22 30.10 4.02
C VAL A 29 -10.42 31.26 5.00
N ASP A 30 -9.53 32.25 4.96
CA ASP A 30 -9.58 33.39 5.86
C ASP A 30 -10.27 34.64 5.26
N MET A 31 -10.18 35.77 5.96
CA MET A 31 -10.79 37.04 5.53
C MET A 31 -10.27 37.55 4.19
N GLN A 32 -9.06 37.15 3.77
CA GLN A 32 -8.46 37.46 2.46
C GLN A 32 -9.07 36.63 1.33
N LYS A 33 -10.03 35.73 1.64
CA LYS A 33 -10.76 34.87 0.67
C LYS A 33 -9.86 33.86 -0.04
N ILE A 34 -8.75 33.51 0.59
CA ILE A 34 -7.80 32.49 0.16
C ILE A 34 -7.49 31.55 1.32
N VAL A 35 -6.87 30.41 1.03
CA VAL A 35 -6.42 29.48 2.06
C VAL A 35 -5.42 30.16 3.00
N PHE A 36 -5.65 30.07 4.30
CA PHE A 36 -4.76 30.58 5.33
C PHE A 36 -3.39 29.87 5.25
N ASN A 37 -2.32 30.65 5.34
CA ASN A 37 -0.96 30.19 5.02
C ASN A 37 -0.53 28.90 5.76
N ALA A 38 -0.89 28.73 7.03
CA ALA A 38 -0.50 27.58 7.84
C ALA A 38 -1.15 26.27 7.35
N HIS A 39 -2.30 26.31 6.68
CA HIS A 39 -2.97 25.09 6.21
C HIS A 39 -2.17 24.35 5.14
N TYR A 40 -1.28 25.03 4.42
CA TYR A 40 -0.39 24.34 3.47
C TYR A 40 0.58 23.37 4.16
N LEU A 41 0.99 23.62 5.40
CA LEU A 41 1.75 22.63 6.17
C LEU A 41 0.89 21.41 6.52
N MET A 42 -0.40 21.60 6.83
CA MET A 42 -1.33 20.49 7.07
C MET A 42 -1.56 19.66 5.80
N TYR A 43 -1.61 20.31 4.63
CA TYR A 43 -1.72 19.62 3.35
C TYR A 43 -0.49 18.75 3.06
N LEU A 44 0.72 19.27 3.30
CA LEU A 44 1.95 18.52 3.18
C LEU A 44 2.05 17.37 4.19
N ASP A 45 1.62 17.59 5.43
CA ASP A 45 1.58 16.56 6.47
C ASP A 45 0.62 15.41 6.10
N THR A 46 -0.55 15.75 5.55
CA THR A 46 -1.49 14.74 5.07
C THR A 46 -0.92 13.95 3.88
N ALA A 47 -0.23 14.63 2.96
CA ALA A 47 0.48 13.97 1.88
C ALA A 47 1.62 13.06 2.40
N MET A 48 2.25 13.41 3.52
CA MET A 48 3.31 12.62 4.14
C MET A 48 2.77 11.27 4.63
N ALA A 49 1.56 11.25 5.20
CA ALA A 49 0.88 10.00 5.56
C ALA A 49 0.67 9.09 4.33
N GLU A 50 0.25 9.65 3.20
CA GLU A 50 0.10 8.89 1.95
C GLU A 50 1.44 8.45 1.37
N TYR A 51 2.50 9.25 1.53
CA TYR A 51 3.85 8.86 1.17
C TYR A 51 4.31 7.62 1.96
N TRP A 52 4.09 7.58 3.29
CA TRP A 52 4.38 6.38 4.10
C TRP A 52 3.55 5.16 3.68
N ARG A 53 2.26 5.37 3.35
CA ARG A 53 1.38 4.32 2.80
C ARG A 53 1.94 3.75 1.49
N ALA A 54 2.44 4.62 0.60
CA ALA A 54 3.03 4.22 -0.67
C ALA A 54 4.34 3.42 -0.50
N LEU A 55 5.09 3.64 0.58
CA LEU A 55 6.24 2.81 0.98
C LEU A 55 5.86 1.45 1.59
N ALA A 56 4.57 1.18 1.80
CA ALA A 56 4.07 0.05 2.58
C ALA A 56 4.61 0.02 4.01
N LEU A 57 4.75 1.19 4.64
CA LEU A 57 5.20 1.36 6.02
C LEU A 57 4.04 1.89 6.89
N PRO A 58 3.38 1.05 7.70
CA PRO A 58 2.52 1.54 8.77
C PRO A 58 3.40 2.33 9.74
N TYR A 59 3.22 3.66 9.80
CA TYR A 59 4.22 4.58 10.35
C TYR A 59 4.70 4.18 11.75
N GLU A 60 3.77 4.08 12.72
CA GLU A 60 4.08 3.80 14.12
C GLU A 60 4.83 2.47 14.29
N ALA A 61 4.27 1.38 13.76
CA ALA A 61 4.88 0.06 13.85
C ALA A 61 6.26 0.00 13.14
N SER A 62 6.41 0.73 12.04
CA SER A 62 7.67 0.78 11.29
C SER A 62 8.74 1.56 12.06
N MET A 63 8.39 2.72 12.64
CA MET A 63 9.31 3.53 13.45
C MET A 63 9.74 2.78 14.72
N GLN A 64 8.80 2.10 15.38
CA GLN A 64 9.09 1.23 16.52
C GLN A 64 10.08 0.11 16.14
N ALA A 65 9.85 -0.59 15.03
CA ALA A 65 10.75 -1.64 14.55
C ALA A 65 12.14 -1.12 14.15
N LEU A 66 12.22 0.14 13.68
CA LEU A 66 13.46 0.81 13.33
C LEU A 66 14.19 1.42 14.54
N GLY A 67 13.59 1.40 15.73
CA GLY A 67 14.20 1.86 16.98
C GLY A 67 14.37 3.38 17.07
N GLY A 68 13.49 4.15 16.43
CA GLY A 68 13.51 5.62 16.45
C GLY A 68 12.29 6.23 15.80
N ASP A 69 12.20 7.56 15.79
CA ASP A 69 11.09 8.31 15.20
C ASP A 69 11.60 9.57 14.47
N LEU A 70 10.77 10.16 13.61
CA LEU A 70 11.09 11.34 12.82
C LEU A 70 10.49 12.61 13.43
N TYR A 71 11.34 13.57 13.73
CA TYR A 71 10.95 14.87 14.27
C TYR A 71 11.23 15.98 13.26
N VAL A 72 10.24 16.82 12.99
CA VAL A 72 10.43 17.98 12.12
C VAL A 72 11.42 18.95 12.76
N LYS A 73 12.49 19.28 12.03
CA LYS A 73 13.52 20.22 12.44
C LYS A 73 13.39 21.57 11.75
N LYS A 74 12.93 21.56 10.50
CA LYS A 74 12.71 22.76 9.67
C LYS A 74 11.56 22.51 8.71
N ALA A 75 10.72 23.51 8.54
CA ALA A 75 9.76 23.61 7.45
C ALA A 75 9.93 24.97 6.78
N THR A 76 9.96 25.02 5.46
CA THR A 76 10.00 26.25 4.67
C THR A 76 8.98 26.17 3.57
N LEU A 77 8.19 27.22 3.40
CA LEU A 77 7.19 27.34 2.33
C LEU A 77 7.45 28.61 1.54
N GLU A 78 7.28 28.51 0.22
CA GLU A 78 7.26 29.63 -0.70
C GLU A 78 5.91 29.66 -1.43
N TYR A 79 5.25 30.81 -1.40
CA TYR A 79 3.89 30.98 -1.91
C TYR A 79 3.92 31.69 -3.27
N HIS A 80 3.51 30.97 -4.32
CA HIS A 80 3.51 31.43 -5.72
C HIS A 80 2.13 31.89 -6.19
N ALA A 81 1.07 31.30 -5.63
CA ALA A 81 -0.32 31.63 -5.93
C ALA A 81 -1.26 31.13 -4.84
N SER A 82 -2.51 31.61 -4.85
CA SER A 82 -3.51 31.29 -3.83
C SER A 82 -4.51 30.24 -4.29
N ALA A 83 -4.80 29.28 -3.41
CA ALA A 83 -5.99 28.44 -3.45
C ALA A 83 -7.20 29.14 -2.84
N ARG A 84 -8.40 28.78 -3.29
CA ARG A 84 -9.69 29.27 -2.81
C ARG A 84 -10.57 28.11 -2.34
N SER A 85 -11.65 28.43 -1.64
CA SER A 85 -12.66 27.44 -1.25
C SER A 85 -13.09 26.59 -2.44
N ASP A 86 -13.23 25.28 -2.21
CA ASP A 86 -13.64 24.28 -3.20
C ASP A 86 -12.62 23.99 -4.34
N ASP A 87 -11.46 24.64 -4.35
CA ASP A 87 -10.37 24.26 -5.27
C ASP A 87 -9.97 22.79 -4.99
N LEU A 88 -9.84 22.00 -6.07
CA LEU A 88 -9.24 20.68 -6.03
C LEU A 88 -7.72 20.83 -6.16
N LEU A 89 -7.00 20.47 -5.09
CA LEU A 89 -5.56 20.54 -5.02
C LEU A 89 -4.93 19.15 -5.18
N GLU A 90 -3.79 19.12 -5.86
CA GLU A 90 -2.88 17.98 -5.89
C GLU A 90 -1.64 18.33 -5.09
N VAL A 91 -1.33 17.51 -4.09
CA VAL A 91 -0.15 17.68 -3.24
C VAL A 91 0.84 16.60 -3.60
N ALA A 92 2.08 17.01 -3.80
CA ALA A 92 3.17 16.13 -4.17
C ALA A 92 4.27 16.19 -3.12
N LEU A 93 4.92 15.06 -2.89
CA LEU A 93 6.12 14.93 -2.05
C LEU A 93 7.19 14.14 -2.78
N ARG A 94 8.45 14.43 -2.46
CA ARG A 94 9.60 13.58 -2.80
C ARG A 94 10.65 13.67 -1.71
N CYS A 95 11.29 12.55 -1.38
CA CYS A 95 12.50 12.52 -0.56
C CYS A 95 13.70 12.89 -1.44
N THR A 96 14.32 14.03 -1.20
CA THR A 96 15.46 14.50 -2.02
C THR A 96 16.81 14.13 -1.44
N ARG A 97 16.90 13.95 -0.12
CA ARG A 97 18.18 13.65 0.54
C ARG A 97 17.98 12.93 1.86
N VAL A 98 18.80 11.90 2.08
CA VAL A 98 18.96 11.26 3.39
C VAL A 98 20.40 11.52 3.88
N GLY A 99 20.55 12.40 4.87
CA GLY A 99 21.83 12.67 5.55
C GLY A 99 22.18 11.60 6.60
N THR A 100 23.09 11.91 7.52
CA THR A 100 23.44 10.97 8.61
C THR A 100 22.25 10.69 9.52
N SER A 101 21.67 11.75 10.10
CA SER A 101 20.51 11.67 11.01
C SER A 101 19.28 12.43 10.50
N SER A 102 19.34 12.99 9.29
CA SER A 102 18.26 13.81 8.75
C SER A 102 17.74 13.31 7.40
N ILE A 103 16.49 13.64 7.11
CA ILE A 103 15.80 13.35 5.86
C ILE A 103 15.19 14.66 5.36
N VAL A 104 15.41 14.98 4.09
CA VAL A 104 14.85 16.17 3.44
C VAL A 104 13.80 15.73 2.43
N PHE A 105 12.61 16.29 2.59
CA PHE A 105 11.52 16.17 1.64
C PHE A 105 11.27 17.52 0.98
N GLU A 106 10.98 17.48 -0.31
CA GLU A 106 10.38 18.60 -1.01
C GLU A 106 8.89 18.33 -1.21
N GLY A 107 8.10 19.39 -1.05
CA GLY A 107 6.66 19.39 -1.21
C GLY A 107 6.21 20.42 -2.25
N ALA A 108 5.13 20.12 -2.95
CA ALA A 108 4.53 21.05 -3.89
C ALA A 108 3.01 20.90 -3.90
N VAL A 109 2.30 22.03 -3.97
CA VAL A 109 0.83 22.07 -4.01
C VAL A 109 0.40 22.72 -5.32
N PHE A 110 -0.43 22.01 -6.07
CA PHE A 110 -0.90 22.41 -7.40
C PHE A 110 -2.42 22.55 -7.45
N ARG A 111 -2.89 23.44 -8.33
CA ARG A 111 -4.27 23.44 -8.84
C ARG A 111 -4.21 23.24 -10.35
N GLY A 112 -4.53 22.03 -10.82
CA GLY A 112 -4.24 21.62 -12.19
C GLY A 112 -2.74 21.71 -12.46
N ASP A 113 -2.35 22.46 -13.48
CA ASP A 113 -0.93 22.64 -13.84
C ASP A 113 -0.26 23.81 -13.10
N ARG A 114 -1.02 24.62 -12.34
CA ARG A 114 -0.50 25.79 -11.65
C ARG A 114 0.11 25.42 -10.31
N LEU A 115 1.42 25.66 -10.15
CA LEU A 115 2.08 25.62 -8.84
C LEU A 115 1.56 26.76 -7.95
N LEU A 116 1.11 26.40 -6.75
CA LEU A 116 0.64 27.35 -5.75
C LEU A 116 1.65 27.57 -4.63
N VAL A 117 2.22 26.48 -4.11
CA VAL A 117 3.19 26.49 -3.00
C VAL A 117 4.27 25.46 -3.26
N SER A 118 5.53 25.83 -3.02
CA SER A 118 6.64 24.88 -2.85
C SER A 118 7.06 24.83 -1.39
N GLY A 119 7.59 23.70 -0.95
CA GLY A 119 8.01 23.50 0.42
C GLY A 119 9.23 22.60 0.57
N GLU A 120 9.98 22.83 1.64
CA GLU A 120 11.06 21.96 2.11
C GLU A 120 10.77 21.56 3.56
N LEU A 121 10.79 20.26 3.84
CA LEU A 121 10.65 19.69 5.18
C LEU A 121 11.92 18.92 5.53
N VAL A 122 12.54 19.26 6.66
CA VAL A 122 13.69 18.53 7.18
C VAL A 122 13.27 17.81 8.45
N TYR A 123 13.35 16.49 8.43
CA TYR A 123 13.14 15.63 9.59
C TYR A 123 14.47 15.14 10.14
N VAL A 124 14.53 14.92 11.45
CA VAL A 124 15.64 14.28 12.14
C VAL A 124 15.15 12.97 12.74
N PHE A 125 15.84 11.88 12.43
CA PHE A 125 15.62 10.60 13.08
C PHE A 125 16.25 10.62 14.47
N ALA A 126 15.47 10.28 15.49
CA ALA A 126 15.89 10.41 16.87
C ALA A 126 15.33 9.29 17.75
N ASP A 127 15.96 9.13 18.91
CA ASP A 127 15.45 8.31 20.00
C ASP A 127 14.12 8.88 20.53
N PRO A 128 13.02 8.11 20.64
CA PRO A 128 11.73 8.68 21.00
C PRO A 128 11.64 9.13 22.46
N ALA A 129 12.47 8.55 23.35
CA ALA A 129 12.46 8.85 24.78
C ALA A 129 13.27 10.11 25.11
N SER A 130 14.44 10.26 24.49
CA SER A 130 15.39 11.36 24.75
C SER A 130 15.37 12.46 23.69
N GLN A 131 14.73 12.22 22.54
CA GLN A 131 14.72 13.10 21.36
C GLN A 131 16.13 13.47 20.86
N THR A 132 17.10 12.59 21.14
CA THR A 132 18.48 12.74 20.69
C THR A 132 18.65 12.14 19.30
N ALA A 133 19.34 12.86 18.42
CA ALA A 133 19.53 12.44 17.03
C ALA A 133 20.25 11.09 16.94
N ARG A 134 19.76 10.22 16.05
CA ARG A 134 20.35 8.93 15.72
C ARG A 134 20.58 8.83 14.21
N PRO A 135 21.53 8.00 13.75
CA PRO A 135 21.65 7.72 12.33
C PRO A 135 20.34 7.19 11.75
N VAL A 136 19.95 7.66 10.56
CA VAL A 136 18.82 7.11 9.81
C VAL A 136 19.17 5.64 9.48
N PRO A 137 18.35 4.65 9.90
CA PRO A 137 18.67 3.25 9.68
C PRO A 137 18.79 2.90 8.19
N ASP A 138 19.69 1.98 7.87
CA ASP A 138 19.95 1.58 6.48
C ASP A 138 18.71 1.04 5.77
N ALA A 139 17.84 0.33 6.49
CA ALA A 139 16.57 -0.16 5.94
C ALA A 139 15.64 0.99 5.51
N LEU A 140 15.55 2.05 6.33
CA LEU A 140 14.76 3.25 6.00
C LEU A 140 15.39 4.04 4.86
N ARG A 141 16.72 4.15 4.84
CA ARG A 141 17.46 4.76 3.72
C ARG A 141 17.19 4.02 2.41
N ALA A 142 17.28 2.69 2.43
CA ALA A 142 17.13 1.84 1.25
C ALA A 142 15.71 1.93 0.67
N VAL A 143 14.67 1.88 1.52
CA VAL A 143 13.28 1.95 1.04
C VAL A 143 12.94 3.31 0.43
N LEU A 144 13.43 4.41 1.02
CA LEU A 144 13.26 5.75 0.44
C LEU A 144 13.97 5.86 -0.92
N ALA A 145 15.21 5.39 -1.01
CA ALA A 145 15.96 5.39 -2.25
C ALA A 145 15.31 4.53 -3.34
N ASP A 146 14.80 3.34 -2.99
CA ASP A 146 14.08 2.46 -3.91
C ASP A 146 12.79 3.11 -4.43
N PHE A 147 12.02 3.72 -3.54
CA PHE A 147 10.76 4.38 -3.90
C PHE A 147 10.97 5.53 -4.88
N GLU A 148 11.93 6.41 -4.59
CA GLU A 148 12.28 7.53 -5.48
C GLU A 148 12.88 7.04 -6.81
N ALA A 149 13.56 5.89 -6.79
CA ALA A 149 14.02 5.19 -7.98
C ALA A 149 12.89 4.46 -8.74
N ARG A 150 11.64 4.50 -8.25
CA ARG A 150 10.48 3.74 -8.78
C ARG A 150 10.70 2.23 -8.80
N ARG A 151 11.52 1.72 -7.87
CA ARG A 151 11.69 0.28 -7.63
C ARG A 151 10.61 -0.23 -6.68
N PRO A 152 10.22 -1.52 -6.77
CA PRO A 152 9.28 -2.10 -5.83
C PRO A 152 9.75 -1.97 -4.37
N VAL A 153 8.86 -1.50 -3.51
CA VAL A 153 9.07 -1.36 -2.05
C VAL A 153 8.39 -2.46 -1.25
N THR A 154 7.89 -3.48 -1.94
CA THR A 154 7.31 -4.67 -1.36
C THR A 154 7.79 -5.92 -2.09
N ALA A 155 7.75 -7.05 -1.40
CA ALA A 155 8.04 -8.37 -1.95
C ALA A 155 6.89 -9.32 -1.63
N LEU A 156 6.30 -9.90 -2.67
CA LEU A 156 5.29 -10.94 -2.54
C LEU A 156 5.96 -12.31 -2.60
N ARG A 157 5.58 -13.21 -1.67
CA ARG A 157 6.04 -14.59 -1.61
C ARG A 157 4.86 -15.52 -1.54
N THR A 158 4.92 -16.64 -2.26
CA THR A 158 3.98 -17.75 -2.17
C THR A 158 4.68 -18.99 -1.60
N GLY A 159 4.00 -19.77 -0.76
CA GLY A 159 4.61 -20.93 -0.11
C GLY A 159 3.66 -21.69 0.82
N GLY A 160 4.16 -22.75 1.43
CA GLY A 160 3.43 -23.53 2.43
C GLY A 160 3.44 -22.88 3.81
N TRP A 161 2.64 -23.44 4.72
CA TRP A 161 2.50 -22.95 6.09
C TRP A 161 3.80 -23.04 6.90
N ASP A 162 4.63 -24.05 6.63
CA ASP A 162 5.96 -24.22 7.21
C ASP A 162 6.91 -23.05 6.92
N THR A 163 6.71 -22.35 5.80
CA THR A 163 7.57 -21.23 5.38
C THR A 163 6.97 -19.85 5.62
N LEU A 164 5.64 -19.72 5.54
CA LEU A 164 4.96 -18.41 5.58
C LEU A 164 3.93 -18.30 6.70
N GLY A 165 3.66 -19.36 7.46
CA GLY A 165 2.57 -19.39 8.45
C GLY A 165 2.73 -18.40 9.58
N GLU A 166 3.95 -18.19 10.08
CA GLU A 166 4.23 -17.16 11.09
C GLU A 166 3.89 -15.76 10.58
N ALA A 167 4.35 -15.43 9.37
CA ALA A 167 4.15 -14.12 8.77
C ALA A 167 2.68 -13.87 8.39
N ALA A 168 2.01 -14.87 7.81
CA ALA A 168 0.58 -14.83 7.53
C ALA A 168 -0.24 -14.68 8.81
N GLY A 169 0.12 -15.46 9.85
CA GLY A 169 -0.50 -15.43 11.17
C GLY A 169 -0.46 -14.04 11.80
N ARG A 170 0.70 -13.35 11.74
CA ARG A 170 0.81 -11.98 12.27
C ARG A 170 -0.18 -11.00 11.64
N VAL A 171 -0.35 -11.03 10.31
CA VAL A 171 -1.31 -10.14 9.62
C VAL A 171 -2.74 -10.55 9.94
N ARG A 172 -3.02 -11.86 9.98
CA ARG A 172 -4.35 -12.41 10.30
C ARG A 172 -4.78 -12.07 11.73
N THR A 173 -3.91 -12.22 12.73
CA THR A 173 -4.20 -11.84 14.11
C THR A 173 -4.54 -10.36 14.21
N ALA A 174 -3.74 -9.48 13.60
CA ALA A 174 -3.99 -8.03 13.63
C ALA A 174 -5.34 -7.64 12.99
N VAL A 175 -5.77 -8.34 11.93
CA VAL A 175 -6.98 -7.98 11.17
C VAL A 175 -8.23 -8.70 11.66
N PHE A 176 -8.14 -9.98 11.97
CA PHE A 176 -9.31 -10.81 12.32
C PHE A 176 -9.55 -10.82 13.83
N VAL A 177 -8.50 -10.96 14.63
CA VAL A 177 -8.63 -11.04 16.09
C VAL A 177 -8.69 -9.64 16.71
N GLU A 178 -7.64 -8.83 16.50
CA GLU A 178 -7.51 -7.54 17.18
C GLU A 178 -8.49 -6.49 16.63
N GLU A 179 -8.73 -6.49 15.32
CA GLU A 179 -9.60 -5.48 14.69
C GLU A 179 -11.06 -5.94 14.54
N GLN A 180 -11.32 -7.16 14.06
CA GLN A 180 -12.68 -7.66 13.83
C GLN A 180 -13.28 -8.39 15.03
N GLY A 181 -12.48 -8.68 16.06
CA GLY A 181 -12.95 -9.33 17.29
C GLY A 181 -13.31 -10.81 17.13
N ILE A 182 -12.79 -11.48 16.09
CA ILE A 182 -12.95 -12.92 15.90
C ILE A 182 -12.15 -13.63 16.99
N ALA A 183 -12.74 -14.65 17.61
CA ALA A 183 -12.07 -15.43 18.65
C ALA A 183 -10.79 -16.06 18.10
N ALA A 184 -9.70 -15.97 18.86
CA ALA A 184 -8.40 -16.46 18.43
C ALA A 184 -8.48 -17.93 17.99
N GLU A 185 -9.07 -18.79 18.81
CA GLU A 185 -9.29 -20.21 18.51
C GLU A 185 -10.03 -20.51 17.20
N GLU A 186 -10.81 -19.57 16.64
CA GLU A 186 -11.54 -19.75 15.38
C GLU A 186 -10.73 -19.32 14.14
N GLU A 187 -9.61 -18.63 14.34
CA GLU A 187 -8.81 -18.11 13.23
C GLU A 187 -7.92 -19.17 12.59
N TRP A 188 -7.37 -20.10 13.37
CA TRP A 188 -6.50 -21.17 12.88
C TRP A 188 -7.30 -22.44 12.60
N ASP A 189 -7.09 -23.03 11.43
CA ASP A 189 -7.74 -24.30 11.07
C ASP A 189 -6.75 -25.31 10.48
N ALA A 190 -7.19 -26.58 10.42
CA ALA A 190 -6.36 -27.66 9.89
C ALA A 190 -6.05 -27.49 8.39
N GLU A 191 -6.81 -26.66 7.67
CA GLU A 191 -6.60 -26.45 6.24
C GLU A 191 -5.35 -25.61 5.97
N ASP A 192 -4.93 -24.76 6.92
CA ASP A 192 -3.73 -23.93 6.81
C ASP A 192 -2.48 -24.76 6.45
N ALA A 193 -2.35 -25.95 7.03
CA ALA A 193 -1.21 -26.85 6.80
C ALA A 193 -1.06 -27.31 5.33
N THR A 194 -2.17 -27.35 4.58
CA THR A 194 -2.20 -27.84 3.18
C THR A 194 -2.42 -26.73 2.15
N ALA A 195 -2.69 -25.50 2.62
CA ALA A 195 -2.95 -24.36 1.78
C ALA A 195 -1.68 -23.80 1.15
N VAL A 196 -1.84 -23.14 0.00
CA VAL A 196 -0.82 -22.22 -0.52
C VAL A 196 -1.09 -20.84 0.07
N HIS A 197 -0.10 -20.26 0.72
CA HIS A 197 -0.18 -18.93 1.32
C HIS A 197 0.52 -17.92 0.41
N ALA A 198 -0.01 -16.72 0.31
CA ALA A 198 0.63 -15.58 -0.33
C ALA A 198 0.78 -14.46 0.71
N VAL A 199 2.00 -13.98 0.93
CA VAL A 199 2.32 -12.94 1.92
C VAL A 199 3.12 -11.83 1.26
N VAL A 200 2.72 -10.58 1.50
CA VAL A 200 3.48 -9.39 1.09
C VAL A 200 4.29 -8.88 2.27
N PHE A 201 5.57 -8.66 2.05
CA PHE A 201 6.50 -8.05 2.99
C PHE A 201 6.89 -6.66 2.50
N ASN A 202 7.00 -5.70 3.41
CA ASN A 202 7.61 -4.40 3.10
C ASN A 202 9.15 -4.49 3.15
N ARG A 203 9.85 -3.42 2.76
CA ARG A 203 11.33 -3.42 2.74
C ARG A 203 11.99 -3.50 4.13
N VAL A 204 11.26 -3.24 5.20
CA VAL A 204 11.77 -3.45 6.58
C VAL A 204 11.49 -4.87 7.10
N GLY A 205 10.96 -5.76 6.25
CA GLY A 205 10.77 -7.18 6.55
C GLY A 205 9.47 -7.52 7.29
N ALA A 206 8.59 -6.54 7.51
CA ALA A 206 7.31 -6.79 8.16
C ALA A 206 6.27 -7.30 7.14
N PRO A 207 5.47 -8.34 7.49
CA PRO A 207 4.36 -8.76 6.66
C PRO A 207 3.22 -7.74 6.77
N VAL A 208 2.63 -7.37 5.63
CA VAL A 208 1.64 -6.29 5.53
C VAL A 208 0.34 -6.71 4.84
N ALA A 209 0.34 -7.83 4.12
CA ALA A 209 -0.85 -8.43 3.53
C ALA A 209 -0.67 -9.93 3.39
N THR A 210 -1.78 -10.67 3.44
CA THR A 210 -1.78 -12.13 3.29
C THR A 210 -3.10 -12.65 2.72
N GLY A 211 -3.06 -13.87 2.21
CA GLY A 211 -4.22 -14.67 1.82
C GLY A 211 -3.82 -16.13 1.61
N ARG A 212 -4.81 -17.02 1.55
CA ARG A 212 -4.58 -18.45 1.32
C ARG A 212 -5.42 -19.00 0.16
N LEU A 213 -4.91 -20.03 -0.49
CA LEU A 213 -5.57 -20.82 -1.52
C LEU A 213 -5.67 -22.29 -1.09
N LEU A 214 -6.89 -22.79 -1.04
CA LEU A 214 -7.24 -24.17 -0.73
C LEU A 214 -7.61 -24.95 -2.00
N ARG A 215 -7.62 -26.28 -1.88
CA ARG A 215 -8.31 -27.17 -2.82
C ARG A 215 -9.73 -27.35 -2.31
N HIS A 216 -10.70 -26.82 -3.03
CA HIS A 216 -12.10 -26.85 -2.57
C HIS A 216 -12.86 -28.06 -3.11
N ALA A 217 -12.70 -28.32 -4.41
CA ALA A 217 -13.28 -29.46 -5.11
C ALA A 217 -12.34 -29.85 -6.27
N PRO A 218 -12.53 -31.02 -6.92
CA PRO A 218 -11.77 -31.37 -8.11
C PRO A 218 -11.82 -30.25 -9.17
N GLY A 219 -10.66 -29.68 -9.49
CA GLY A 219 -10.53 -28.58 -10.45
C GLY A 219 -11.03 -27.22 -9.97
N VAL A 220 -11.28 -27.02 -8.67
CA VAL A 220 -11.73 -25.73 -8.11
C VAL A 220 -10.92 -25.35 -6.88
N GLY A 221 -10.27 -24.18 -6.94
CA GLY A 221 -9.61 -23.56 -5.79
C GLY A 221 -10.56 -22.71 -4.94
N ARG A 222 -10.24 -22.52 -3.66
CA ARG A 222 -10.92 -21.52 -2.81
C ARG A 222 -9.93 -20.56 -2.20
N ILE A 223 -10.14 -19.27 -2.44
CA ILE A 223 -9.37 -18.19 -1.79
C ILE A 223 -10.09 -17.78 -0.50
N GLY A 224 -9.32 -17.57 0.56
CA GLY A 224 -9.82 -17.14 1.86
C GLY A 224 -8.72 -16.47 2.69
N ARG A 225 -9.08 -16.07 3.92
CA ARG A 225 -8.17 -15.41 4.89
C ARG A 225 -7.41 -14.23 4.29
N MET A 226 -8.07 -13.48 3.39
CA MET A 226 -7.52 -12.28 2.77
C MET A 226 -7.47 -11.16 3.81
N ALA A 227 -6.28 -10.67 4.12
CA ALA A 227 -6.06 -9.63 5.11
C ALA A 227 -4.99 -8.63 4.63
N VAL A 228 -5.20 -7.35 4.91
CA VAL A 228 -4.24 -6.27 4.66
C VAL A 228 -4.25 -5.38 5.90
N ASP A 229 -3.06 -4.96 6.33
CA ASP A 229 -2.88 -3.97 7.39
C ASP A 229 -3.80 -2.75 7.16
N ARG A 230 -4.55 -2.34 8.18
CA ARG A 230 -5.56 -1.27 8.06
C ARG A 230 -5.00 0.04 7.51
N LEU A 231 -3.76 0.38 7.85
CA LEU A 231 -3.10 1.61 7.40
C LEU A 231 -2.61 1.52 5.95
N LEU A 232 -2.64 0.33 5.35
CA LEU A 232 -2.21 0.09 3.97
C LEU A 232 -3.35 -0.37 3.04
N ARG A 233 -4.58 -0.43 3.54
CA ARG A 233 -5.78 -0.67 2.72
C ARG A 233 -6.02 0.46 1.72
N GLY A 234 -6.79 0.16 0.68
CA GLY A 234 -7.07 1.07 -0.43
C GLY A 234 -5.95 1.14 -1.48
N GLY A 235 -4.77 0.57 -1.19
CA GLY A 235 -3.68 0.40 -2.16
C GLY A 235 -3.75 -0.91 -2.96
N ALA A 236 -2.63 -1.27 -3.59
CA ALA A 236 -2.53 -2.44 -4.47
C ALA A 236 -2.20 -3.77 -3.75
N LEU A 237 -1.90 -3.76 -2.45
CA LEU A 237 -1.37 -4.94 -1.74
C LEU A 237 -2.34 -6.12 -1.73
N GLY A 238 -3.62 -5.88 -1.39
CA GLY A 238 -4.63 -6.93 -1.40
C GLY A 238 -4.86 -7.51 -2.79
N ARG A 239 -4.77 -6.67 -3.84
CA ARG A 239 -4.86 -7.11 -5.24
C ARG A 239 -3.67 -7.98 -5.63
N ALA A 240 -2.45 -7.62 -5.22
CA ALA A 240 -1.25 -8.41 -5.48
C ALA A 240 -1.34 -9.81 -4.84
N VAL A 241 -1.84 -9.91 -3.60
CA VAL A 241 -2.11 -11.20 -2.94
C VAL A 241 -3.14 -12.01 -3.73
N LEU A 242 -4.27 -11.40 -4.09
CA LEU A 242 -5.33 -12.06 -4.84
C LEU A 242 -4.83 -12.60 -6.19
N ASP A 243 -4.14 -11.77 -6.96
CA ASP A 243 -3.62 -12.13 -8.28
C ASP A 243 -2.61 -13.28 -8.18
N ALA A 244 -1.74 -13.27 -7.15
CA ALA A 244 -0.81 -14.35 -6.90
C ALA A 244 -1.52 -15.68 -6.59
N LEU A 245 -2.55 -15.66 -5.76
CA LEU A 245 -3.31 -16.87 -5.42
C LEU A 245 -4.13 -17.38 -6.62
N VAL A 246 -4.69 -16.49 -7.44
CA VAL A 246 -5.35 -16.86 -8.69
C VAL A 246 -4.35 -17.53 -9.64
N GLU A 247 -3.14 -17.00 -9.76
CA GLU A 247 -2.09 -17.58 -10.58
C GLU A 247 -1.65 -18.97 -10.06
N GLN A 248 -1.51 -19.14 -8.74
CA GLN A 248 -1.22 -20.45 -8.16
C GLN A 248 -2.33 -21.48 -8.45
N SER A 249 -3.59 -21.06 -8.47
CA SER A 249 -4.72 -21.93 -8.85
C SER A 249 -4.68 -22.30 -10.34
N ARG A 250 -4.33 -21.36 -11.22
CA ARG A 250 -4.12 -21.64 -12.65
C ARG A 250 -2.98 -22.61 -12.90
N LEU A 251 -1.83 -22.39 -12.28
CA LEU A 251 -0.65 -23.25 -12.39
C LEU A 251 -0.93 -24.67 -11.88
N ARG A 252 -1.81 -24.81 -10.89
CA ARG A 252 -2.29 -26.09 -10.38
C ARG A 252 -3.20 -26.85 -11.36
N GLY A 253 -3.73 -26.17 -12.38
CA GLY A 253 -4.65 -26.73 -13.37
C GLY A 253 -6.11 -26.69 -12.96
N ASP A 254 -6.48 -25.83 -12.00
CA ASP A 254 -7.89 -25.63 -11.67
C ASP A 254 -8.61 -24.96 -12.85
N ALA A 255 -9.92 -25.20 -12.98
CA ALA A 255 -10.79 -24.56 -13.96
C ALA A 255 -11.46 -23.29 -13.41
N ALA A 256 -11.51 -23.13 -12.08
CA ALA A 256 -12.10 -21.97 -11.44
C ALA A 256 -11.55 -21.75 -10.02
N VAL A 257 -11.78 -20.53 -9.52
CA VAL A 257 -11.56 -20.16 -8.11
C VAL A 257 -12.84 -19.59 -7.54
N VAL A 258 -13.17 -20.00 -6.32
CA VAL A 258 -14.28 -19.44 -5.53
C VAL A 258 -13.77 -18.73 -4.27
N LEU A 259 -14.58 -17.85 -3.70
CA LEU A 259 -14.33 -17.23 -2.41
C LEU A 259 -15.64 -16.79 -1.75
N ASN A 260 -15.59 -16.58 -0.44
CA ASN A 260 -16.65 -15.92 0.30
C ASN A 260 -16.22 -14.48 0.52
N SER A 261 -16.87 -13.53 -0.17
CA SER A 261 -16.58 -12.12 0.02
C SER A 261 -17.47 -11.56 1.11
N GLN A 262 -16.90 -10.85 2.09
CA GLN A 262 -17.68 -9.90 2.88
C GLN A 262 -18.39 -8.94 1.93
N ARG A 263 -19.64 -8.56 2.22
CA ARG A 263 -20.43 -7.64 1.38
C ARG A 263 -19.72 -6.31 1.11
N SER A 264 -18.94 -5.83 2.08
CA SER A 264 -18.10 -4.62 1.99
C SER A 264 -16.96 -4.74 0.95
N ALA A 265 -16.51 -5.97 0.67
CA ALA A 265 -15.38 -6.26 -0.23
C ALA A 265 -15.83 -6.74 -1.63
N GLU A 266 -17.12 -6.86 -1.90
CA GLU A 266 -17.64 -7.39 -3.18
C GLU A 266 -17.07 -6.64 -4.39
N ARG A 267 -17.05 -5.29 -4.32
CA ARG A 267 -16.53 -4.44 -5.40
C ARG A 267 -15.01 -4.61 -5.63
N PHE A 268 -14.27 -5.05 -4.62
CA PHE A 268 -12.84 -5.36 -4.76
C PHE A 268 -12.66 -6.61 -5.64
N TYR A 269 -13.38 -7.69 -5.35
CA TYR A 269 -13.29 -8.94 -6.13
C TYR A 269 -13.93 -8.82 -7.51
N ALA A 270 -15.03 -8.07 -7.65
CA ALA A 270 -15.64 -7.80 -8.96
C ALA A 270 -14.67 -7.11 -9.93
N ARG A 271 -13.82 -6.19 -9.44
CA ARG A 271 -12.75 -5.57 -10.24
C ARG A 271 -11.61 -6.52 -10.63
N ALA A 272 -11.53 -7.69 -10.01
CA ALA A 272 -10.63 -8.78 -10.40
C ALA A 272 -11.32 -9.82 -11.31
N GLY A 273 -12.58 -9.59 -11.70
CA GLY A 273 -13.33 -10.46 -12.61
C GLY A 273 -14.18 -11.53 -11.92
N PHE A 274 -14.25 -11.54 -10.59
CA PHE A 274 -15.14 -12.45 -9.88
C PHE A 274 -16.61 -12.02 -10.03
N ALA A 275 -17.50 -12.98 -10.26
CA ALA A 275 -18.94 -12.76 -10.29
C ALA A 275 -19.62 -13.40 -9.07
N PRO A 276 -20.63 -12.75 -8.46
CA PRO A 276 -21.39 -13.36 -7.37
C PRO A 276 -22.19 -14.57 -7.88
N PHE A 277 -22.34 -15.60 -7.03
CA PHE A 277 -23.21 -16.74 -7.30
C PHE A 277 -23.87 -17.22 -6.00
N GLY A 278 -25.12 -17.69 -6.10
CA GLY A 278 -25.93 -18.07 -4.94
C GLY A 278 -26.50 -16.87 -4.15
N GLU A 279 -27.12 -17.17 -3.02
CA GLU A 279 -27.74 -16.17 -2.13
C GLU A 279 -26.74 -15.64 -1.08
N PRO A 280 -26.89 -14.39 -0.63
CA PRO A 280 -26.14 -13.89 0.52
C PRO A 280 -26.37 -14.73 1.78
N PHE A 281 -25.33 -14.86 2.61
CA PHE A 281 -25.38 -15.62 3.87
C PHE A 281 -24.58 -14.92 4.97
N ASP A 282 -24.78 -15.35 6.22
CA ASP A 282 -24.01 -14.88 7.37
C ASP A 282 -22.87 -15.85 7.69
N GLU A 283 -21.68 -15.33 7.96
CA GLU A 283 -20.51 -16.10 8.40
C GLU A 283 -19.90 -15.35 9.59
N VAL A 284 -20.03 -15.94 10.79
CA VAL A 284 -19.56 -15.36 12.07
C VAL A 284 -20.12 -13.95 12.34
N GLY A 285 -21.41 -13.72 12.04
CA GLY A 285 -22.07 -12.43 12.24
C GLY A 285 -21.74 -11.36 11.20
N ILE A 286 -21.01 -11.73 10.14
CA ILE A 286 -20.65 -10.83 9.04
C ILE A 286 -21.39 -11.25 7.78
N PRO A 287 -22.09 -10.32 7.08
CA PRO A 287 -22.73 -10.62 5.80
C PRO A 287 -21.73 -10.94 4.68
N HIS A 288 -21.94 -12.05 4.01
CA HIS A 288 -21.12 -12.57 2.92
C HIS A 288 -21.93 -12.88 1.65
N ILE A 289 -21.23 -12.95 0.52
CA ILE A 289 -21.71 -13.44 -0.78
C ILE A 289 -20.64 -14.32 -1.40
N ALA A 290 -21.02 -15.49 -1.93
CA ALA A 290 -20.08 -16.34 -2.65
C ALA A 290 -19.78 -15.74 -4.03
N MET A 291 -18.51 -15.75 -4.42
CA MET A 291 -18.06 -15.23 -5.72
C MET A 291 -17.13 -16.21 -6.42
N ARG A 292 -17.17 -16.23 -7.75
CA ARG A 292 -16.44 -17.18 -8.60
C ARG A 292 -15.74 -16.47 -9.76
N LEU A 293 -14.56 -16.96 -10.10
CA LEU A 293 -13.82 -16.62 -11.30
C LEU A 293 -13.54 -17.91 -12.08
N ASP A 294 -14.09 -18.01 -13.29
CA ASP A 294 -13.82 -19.12 -14.20
C ASP A 294 -12.61 -18.83 -15.09
N PHE A 295 -11.73 -19.81 -15.22
CA PHE A 295 -10.65 -19.80 -16.19
C PHE A 295 -11.21 -20.44 -17.46
N GLY A 296 -11.28 -19.68 -18.55
CA GLY A 296 -11.75 -20.21 -19.84
C GLY A 296 -10.99 -21.48 -20.26
N PRO A 297 -11.46 -22.21 -21.27
CA PRO A 297 -10.80 -23.44 -21.72
C PRO A 297 -9.32 -23.16 -22.03
N PRO A 298 -8.39 -24.08 -21.69
CA PRO A 298 -6.98 -23.89 -21.97
C PRO A 298 -6.79 -23.59 -23.46
N ILE A 299 -6.06 -22.53 -23.77
CA ILE A 299 -5.74 -22.18 -25.16
C ILE A 299 -4.96 -23.37 -25.74
N GLN A 300 -5.57 -24.11 -26.67
CA GLN A 300 -4.85 -25.12 -27.44
C GLN A 300 -3.78 -24.41 -28.24
N MET A 301 -2.52 -24.53 -27.83
CA MET A 301 -1.41 -24.16 -28.71
C MET A 301 -1.46 -25.11 -29.89
N SER A 302 -1.83 -24.61 -31.07
CA SER A 302 -1.75 -25.40 -32.29
C SER A 302 -0.29 -25.80 -32.49
N SER A 303 -0.01 -27.10 -32.39
CA SER A 303 1.24 -27.67 -32.87
C SER A 303 1.34 -27.35 -34.35
N ALA A 304 2.16 -26.36 -34.70
CA ALA A 304 2.61 -26.18 -36.07
C ALA A 304 3.34 -27.48 -36.44
N SER A 305 2.66 -28.30 -37.24
CA SER A 305 3.22 -29.50 -37.82
C SER A 305 4.19 -29.06 -38.90
N ALA A 306 5.39 -29.64 -38.88
CA ALA A 306 6.48 -29.41 -39.82
C ALA A 306 6.11 -29.73 -41.28
#